data_AF-A0A1Q7ZK47-F1
#
_entry.id   AF-A0A1Q7ZK47-F1
#
_cell.length_a   1.000
_cell.length_b   1.000
_cell.length_c   1.000
_cell.angle_alpha   90.00
_cell.angle_beta   90.00
_cell.angle_gamma   90.00
#
_symmetry.space_group_name_H-M   'P 1'
#
loop_
_entity.id
_entity.type
_entity.pdbx_description
1 polymer ?
#
loop_
_entity_poly.entity_id
_entity_poly.type
_entity_poly.pdbx_seq_one_letter_code
_entity_poly.pdbx_strand_id
1 'polypeptide(L)'
;MLPASPALSPRLLGGGQTVGIRISPHAVALALARAFGSAIVATSANRSGQPAPMTAPEVRLALAEHVSLVLDGGPTRGGQASTVLDLTIDPPRLVRSGAVPVSVVERVLGRRVT
;
A
#
# COMPACT_ATOMS: atom_id res chain seq x y z
N MET A 1 4.33 8.03 -4.73
CA MET A 1 3.45 9.17 -4.97
C MET A 1 3.61 9.56 -6.42
N LEU A 2 2.48 9.74 -7.10
CA LEU A 2 2.36 10.22 -8.47
C LEU A 2 1.32 11.34 -8.49
N PRO A 3 1.30 12.22 -9.51
CA PRO A 3 0.22 13.17 -9.68
C PRO A 3 -1.12 12.44 -9.77
N ALA A 4 -2.12 12.90 -9.03
CA ALA A 4 -3.45 12.30 -9.08
C ALA A 4 -4.17 12.70 -10.38
N SER A 5 -4.83 11.73 -11.02
CA SER A 5 -5.74 12.03 -12.13
C SER A 5 -6.92 12.87 -11.61
N PRO A 6 -7.41 13.88 -12.36
CA PRO A 6 -8.63 14.61 -12.03
C PRO A 6 -9.88 13.72 -11.91
N ALA A 7 -9.85 12.52 -12.49
CA ALA A 7 -10.93 11.55 -12.39
C ALA A 7 -10.97 10.81 -11.02
N LEU A 8 -9.94 10.93 -10.18
CA LEU A 8 -9.93 10.32 -8.86
C LEU A 8 -10.79 11.12 -7.88
N SER A 9 -11.53 10.41 -7.03
CA SER A 9 -12.28 11.03 -5.94
C SER A 9 -11.33 11.79 -5.00
N PRO A 10 -11.61 13.06 -4.66
CA PRO A 10 -10.80 13.84 -3.72
C PRO A 10 -10.64 13.18 -2.34
N ARG A 11 -11.58 12.32 -1.95
CA ARG A 11 -11.54 11.55 -0.69
C ARG A 11 -10.34 10.61 -0.61
N LEU A 12 -9.75 10.24 -1.75
CA LEU A 12 -8.58 9.35 -1.82
C LEU A 12 -7.25 10.08 -1.62
N LEU A 13 -7.25 11.41 -1.71
CA LEU A 13 -6.01 12.21 -1.78
C LEU A 13 -5.56 12.73 -0.42
N GLY A 14 -6.37 12.57 0.64
CA GLY A 14 -6.04 13.05 1.98
C GLY A 14 -5.77 14.56 2.04
N GLY A 15 -6.40 15.35 1.17
CA GLY A 15 -6.19 16.79 1.04
C GLY A 15 -5.01 17.20 0.13
N GLY A 16 -4.26 16.24 -0.42
CA GLY A 16 -3.18 16.51 -1.36
C GLY A 16 -3.61 16.44 -2.84
N GLN A 17 -2.62 16.50 -3.73
CA GLN A 17 -2.79 16.37 -5.19
C GLN A 17 -2.08 15.11 -5.75
N THR A 18 -1.65 14.22 -4.87
CA THR A 18 -0.88 13.04 -5.23
C THR A 18 -1.54 11.76 -4.73
N VAL A 19 -1.25 10.65 -5.40
CA VAL A 19 -1.78 9.33 -5.06
C VAL A 19 -0.64 8.31 -4.91
N GLY A 20 -0.76 7.44 -3.91
CA GLY A 20 0.10 6.28 -3.74
C GLY A 20 -0.43 5.08 -4.52
N ILE A 21 0.40 4.50 -5.38
CA ILE A 21 0.06 3.30 -6.16
C ILE A 21 1.06 2.19 -5.81
N ARG A 22 0.58 0.96 -5.70
CA ARG A 22 1.41 -0.24 -5.54
C ARG A 22 0.80 -1.42 -6.30
N ILE A 23 1.64 -2.34 -6.74
CA ILE A 23 1.25 -3.65 -7.21
C ILE A 23 1.67 -4.66 -6.15
N SER A 24 0.72 -5.39 -5.58
CA SER A 24 1.03 -6.38 -4.54
C SER A 24 1.67 -7.62 -5.15
N PRO A 25 2.79 -8.13 -4.61
CA PRO A 25 3.35 -9.40 -5.02
C PRO A 25 2.58 -10.61 -4.44
N HIS A 26 1.57 -10.37 -3.59
CA HIS A 26 0.78 -11.44 -2.98
C HIS A 26 -0.25 -11.96 -3.97
N ALA A 27 -0.19 -13.26 -4.30
CA ALA A 27 -1.03 -13.89 -5.33
C ALA A 27 -2.53 -13.64 -5.11
N VAL A 28 -3.02 -13.80 -3.87
CA VAL A 28 -4.44 -13.56 -3.52
C VAL A 28 -4.84 -12.10 -3.73
N ALA A 29 -4.04 -11.13 -3.30
CA ALA A 29 -4.35 -9.70 -3.46
C ALA A 29 -4.31 -9.28 -4.93
N LEU A 30 -3.37 -9.81 -5.71
CA LEU A 30 -3.28 -9.56 -7.14
C LEU A 30 -4.47 -10.19 -7.90
N ALA A 31 -4.85 -11.43 -7.54
CA ALA A 31 -6.01 -12.11 -8.11
C ALA A 31 -7.32 -11.37 -7.79
N LEU A 32 -7.46 -10.87 -6.55
CA LEU A 32 -8.61 -10.04 -6.15
C LEU A 32 -8.71 -8.76 -6.98
N ALA A 33 -7.61 -8.02 -7.13
CA ALA A 33 -7.59 -6.80 -7.95
C ALA A 33 -7.94 -7.08 -9.42
N ARG A 34 -7.42 -8.19 -9.97
CA ARG A 34 -7.75 -8.62 -11.34
C ARG A 34 -9.21 -9.01 -11.49
N ALA A 35 -9.76 -9.79 -10.57
CA ALA A 35 -11.16 -10.20 -10.58
C ALA A 35 -12.11 -9.01 -10.40
N PHE A 36 -11.72 -8.02 -9.60
CA PHE A 36 -12.47 -6.78 -9.44
C PHE A 36 -12.45 -5.89 -10.70
N GLY A 37 -11.42 -6.02 -11.55
CA GLY A 37 -11.29 -5.28 -12.80
C GLY A 37 -10.93 -3.80 -12.65
N SER A 38 -10.56 -3.36 -11.43
CA SER A 38 -10.18 -1.97 -11.14
C SER A 38 -9.22 -1.88 -9.96
N ALA A 39 -8.76 -0.68 -9.64
CA ALA A 39 -7.90 -0.42 -8.49
C ALA A 39 -8.66 -0.60 -7.17
N ILE A 40 -8.01 -1.22 -6.19
CA ILE A 40 -8.52 -1.37 -4.83
C ILE A 40 -7.79 -0.40 -3.92
N VAL A 41 -8.56 0.46 -3.25
CA VAL A 41 -8.05 1.36 -2.20
C VAL A 41 -7.94 0.54 -0.91
N ALA A 42 -6.76 0.52 -0.30
CA ALA A 42 -6.53 -0.25 0.91
C ALA A 42 -5.53 0.43 1.85
N THR A 43 -5.84 0.39 3.15
CA THR A 43 -4.91 0.65 4.26
C THR A 43 -4.54 -0.66 4.94
N SER A 44 -3.76 -0.61 6.01
CA SER A 44 -3.62 -1.78 6.88
C SER A 44 -4.97 -2.09 7.55
N ALA A 45 -5.29 -3.38 7.68
CA ALA A 45 -6.59 -3.87 8.14
C ALA A 45 -6.70 -3.85 9.68
N ASN A 46 -6.45 -2.71 10.28
CA ASN A 46 -6.48 -2.49 11.72
C ASN A 46 -7.19 -1.20 12.08
N ARG A 47 -7.59 -1.09 13.35
CA ARG A 47 -8.03 0.19 13.91
C ARG A 47 -6.84 1.16 13.97
N SER A 48 -7.09 2.44 13.71
CA SER A 48 -6.05 3.48 13.72
C SER A 48 -5.23 3.44 15.01
N GLY A 49 -3.91 3.48 14.88
CA GLY A 49 -2.97 3.40 16.00
C GLY A 49 -2.66 1.98 16.51
N GLN A 50 -3.39 0.96 16.07
CA GLN A 50 -3.13 -0.43 16.44
C GLN A 50 -2.12 -1.11 15.50
N PRO A 51 -1.45 -2.19 15.94
CA PRO A 51 -0.60 -2.99 15.06
C PRO A 51 -1.38 -3.55 13.87
N ALA A 52 -0.71 -3.69 12.72
CA ALA A 52 -1.30 -4.32 11.55
C ALA A 52 -1.39 -5.84 11.74
N PRO A 53 -2.55 -6.48 11.52
CA PRO A 53 -2.66 -7.92 11.60
C PRO A 53 -1.91 -8.60 10.45
N MET A 54 -1.41 -9.79 10.73
CA MET A 54 -0.70 -10.64 9.78
C MET A 54 -1.52 -11.87 9.38
N THR A 55 -2.60 -12.19 10.09
CA THR A 55 -3.46 -13.36 9.82
C THR A 55 -4.95 -12.98 9.75
N ALA A 56 -5.76 -13.79 9.08
CA ALA A 56 -7.20 -13.58 9.02
C ALA A 56 -7.90 -13.63 10.41
N PRO A 57 -7.53 -14.53 11.35
CA PRO A 57 -8.03 -14.46 12.72
C PRO A 57 -7.73 -13.14 13.42
N GLU A 58 -6.51 -12.60 13.27
CA GLU A 58 -6.16 -11.29 13.83
C GLU A 58 -6.97 -10.15 13.20
N VAL A 59 -7.24 -10.20 11.88
CA VAL A 59 -8.14 -9.25 11.21
C VAL A 59 -9.54 -9.32 11.81
N ARG A 60 -10.09 -10.52 11.99
CA ARG A 60 -11.43 -10.71 12.60
C ARG A 60 -11.47 -10.17 14.03
N LEU A 61 -10.42 -10.36 14.81
CA LEU A 61 -10.34 -9.80 16.16
C LEU A 61 -10.22 -8.26 16.14
N ALA A 62 -9.40 -7.72 15.24
CA ALA A 62 -9.12 -6.29 15.17
C ALA A 62 -10.30 -5.46 14.65
N LEU A 63 -11.05 -5.99 13.68
CA LEU A 63 -12.13 -5.27 13.00
C LEU A 63 -13.53 -5.80 13.34
N ALA A 64 -13.65 -7.03 13.82
CA ALA A 64 -14.92 -7.65 14.24
C ALA A 64 -16.06 -7.37 13.22
N GLU A 65 -17.15 -6.76 13.68
CA GLU A 65 -18.33 -6.42 12.89
C GLU A 65 -18.17 -5.22 11.95
N HIS A 66 -17.02 -4.52 11.96
CA HIS A 66 -16.76 -3.36 11.10
C HIS A 66 -16.44 -3.74 9.64
N VAL A 67 -16.35 -5.04 9.33
CA VAL A 67 -16.09 -5.54 7.98
C VAL A 67 -17.09 -6.62 7.59
N SER A 68 -17.62 -6.53 6.37
CA SER A 68 -18.59 -7.50 5.85
C SER A 68 -17.94 -8.83 5.45
N LEU A 69 -16.63 -8.82 5.16
CA LEU A 69 -15.91 -9.98 4.65
C LEU A 69 -14.44 -9.93 5.10
N VAL A 70 -13.91 -11.10 5.45
CA VAL A 70 -12.47 -11.33 5.61
C VAL A 70 -12.07 -12.44 4.65
N LEU A 71 -11.22 -12.10 3.68
CA LEU A 71 -10.63 -13.06 2.75
C LEU A 71 -9.36 -13.65 3.38
N ASP A 72 -9.40 -14.94 3.71
CA ASP A 72 -8.25 -15.64 4.26
C ASP A 72 -7.29 -16.06 3.13
N GLY A 73 -6.13 -15.40 3.08
CA GLY A 73 -5.05 -15.70 2.14
C GLY A 73 -3.84 -16.37 2.81
N GLY A 74 -3.99 -16.85 4.05
CA GLY A 74 -2.88 -17.30 4.89
C GLY A 74 -2.11 -16.14 5.56
N PRO A 75 -1.09 -16.46 6.37
CA PRO A 75 -0.27 -15.46 7.04
C PRO A 75 0.54 -14.65 6.03
N THR A 76 0.58 -13.34 6.21
CA THR A 76 1.52 -12.49 5.46
C THR A 76 2.96 -12.83 5.83
N ARG A 77 3.92 -12.54 4.95
CA ARG A 77 5.36 -12.70 5.25
C ARG A 77 5.84 -11.82 6.42
N GLY A 78 5.00 -10.92 6.93
CA GLY A 78 5.37 -9.93 7.93
C GLY A 78 6.41 -8.94 7.43
N GLY A 79 7.05 -8.26 8.38
CA GLY A 79 8.10 -7.28 8.11
C GLY A 79 7.60 -5.85 7.95
N GLN A 80 8.46 -5.01 7.38
CA GLN A 80 8.18 -3.59 7.24
C GLN A 80 7.09 -3.32 6.19
N ALA A 81 6.39 -2.21 6.36
CA ALA A 81 5.45 -1.73 5.35
C ALA A 81 6.15 -1.43 4.02
N SER A 82 5.37 -1.19 2.96
CA SER A 82 5.94 -0.84 1.65
C SER A 82 6.80 0.42 1.73
N THR A 83 7.95 0.39 1.04
CA THR A 83 8.75 1.58 0.74
C THR A 83 7.94 2.52 -0.15
N VAL A 84 7.93 3.80 0.15
CA VAL A 84 7.18 4.82 -0.58
C VAL A 84 8.14 5.89 -1.09
N LEU A 85 8.12 6.10 -2.39
CA LEU A 85 8.86 7.16 -3.06
C LEU A 85 7.90 8.23 -3.55
N ASP A 86 8.31 9.48 -3.52
CA ASP A 86 7.69 10.58 -4.22
C ASP A 86 8.38 10.76 -5.57
N LEU A 87 7.61 10.52 -6.64
CA LEU A 87 8.07 10.65 -8.02
C LEU A 87 7.55 11.93 -8.68
N THR A 88 6.91 12.84 -7.94
CA THR A 88 6.47 14.13 -8.49
C THR A 88 7.55 15.18 -8.51
N ILE A 89 8.75 14.86 -8.01
CA ILE A 89 9.91 15.75 -7.94
C ILE A 89 11.16 15.02 -8.46
N ASP A 90 12.17 15.81 -8.85
CA ASP A 90 13.45 15.31 -9.34
C ASP A 90 14.62 15.93 -8.55
N PRO A 91 15.52 15.13 -7.95
CA PRO A 91 15.51 13.66 -7.88
C PRO A 91 14.33 13.12 -7.04
N PRO A 92 13.92 11.85 -7.24
CA PRO A 92 12.86 11.24 -6.42
C PRO A 92 13.18 11.31 -4.93
N ARG A 93 12.14 11.43 -4.10
CA ARG A 93 12.30 11.52 -2.64
C ARG A 93 11.76 10.29 -1.92
N LEU A 94 12.45 9.83 -0.89
CA LEU A 94 11.98 8.78 0.00
C LEU A 94 10.95 9.35 0.98
N VAL A 95 9.69 8.98 0.81
CA VAL A 95 8.60 9.36 1.73
C VAL A 95 8.60 8.45 2.96
N ARG A 96 8.86 7.15 2.75
CA ARG A 96 8.89 6.16 3.81
C ARG A 96 9.82 5.01 3.45
N SER A 97 10.77 4.72 4.33
CA SER A 97 11.57 3.49 4.26
C SER A 97 10.70 2.26 4.57
N GLY A 98 10.98 1.13 3.94
CA GLY A 98 10.16 -0.07 4.08
C GLY A 98 10.80 -1.33 3.52
N ALA A 99 9.97 -2.30 3.14
CA ALA A 99 10.39 -3.64 2.73
C ALA A 99 11.37 -3.69 1.54
N VAL A 100 11.41 -2.64 0.70
CA VAL A 100 12.38 -2.52 -0.39
C VAL A 100 13.46 -1.49 0.02
N PRO A 101 14.73 -1.90 0.20
CA PRO A 101 15.79 -0.97 0.55
C PRO A 101 15.95 0.13 -0.51
N VAL A 102 16.17 1.37 -0.06
CA VAL A 102 16.37 2.51 -0.98
C VAL A 102 17.54 2.29 -1.94
N SER A 103 18.58 1.58 -1.51
CA SER A 103 19.73 1.22 -2.36
C SER A 103 19.35 0.31 -3.54
N VAL A 104 18.34 -0.55 -3.39
CA VAL A 104 17.82 -1.37 -4.49
C VAL A 104 17.07 -0.48 -5.48
N VAL A 105 16.30 0.48 -4.98
CA VAL A 105 15.60 1.47 -5.81
C VAL A 105 16.61 2.31 -6.59
N GLU A 106 17.59 2.91 -5.92
CA GLU A 106 18.61 3.76 -6.56
C GLU A 106 19.36 3.01 -7.66
N ARG A 107 19.67 1.73 -7.44
CA ARG A 107 20.29 0.86 -8.44
C ARG A 107 19.42 0.68 -9.69
N VAL A 108 18.13 0.46 -9.52
CA VAL A 108 17.18 0.30 -10.65
C VAL A 108 16.95 1.62 -11.37
N LEU A 109 16.88 2.74 -10.64
CA LEU A 109 16.68 4.06 -11.22
C LEU A 109 17.95 4.65 -11.86
N GLY A 110 19.14 4.11 -11.54
CA GLY A 110 20.42 4.65 -11.98
C GLY A 110 20.75 6.04 -11.41
N ARG A 111 20.07 6.46 -10.33
CA ARG A 111 20.22 7.78 -9.72
C ARG A 111 19.82 7.76 -8.24
N ARG A 112 20.24 8.80 -7.50
CA ARG A 112 20.00 8.94 -6.06
C ARG A 112 18.54 9.25 -5.75
N VAL A 113 18.11 8.81 -4.57
CA VAL A 113 16.84 9.18 -3.95
C VAL A 113 17.15 10.08 -2.75
N THR A 114 16.45 11.20 -2.64
CA THR A 114 16.62 12.19 -1.56
C THR A 114 15.77 11.92 -0.34
#